data_AF-A0A659US53-F1
#
_entry.id   AF-A0A659US53-F1
#
_cell.length_a   1.000
_cell.length_b   1.000
_cell.length_c   1.000
_cell.angle_alpha   90.00
_cell.angle_beta   90.00
_cell.angle_gamma   90.00
#
_symmetry.space_group_name_H-M   'P 1'
#
loop_
_entity.id
_entity.type
_entity.pdbx_description
1 polymer ?
#
loop_
_entity_poly.entity_id
_entity_poly.type
_entity_poly.pdbx_seq_one_letter_code
_entity_poly.pdbx_strand_id
1 'polypeptide(L)' 'MTPETARPFIDIHAPVAQALAAGRPVVALESTIITHGMPYPDNGAMAANVEKI' A
#
# COMPACT_ATOMS: atom_id res chain seq x y z
N MET A 1 5.41 13.04 -7.62
CA MET A 1 4.81 14.07 -6.74
C MET A 1 3.31 13.95 -6.84
N THR A 2 2.61 13.71 -5.73
CA THR A 2 1.15 13.85 -5.68
C THR A 2 0.80 15.33 -5.90
N PRO A 3 -0.21 15.66 -6.72
CA PRO A 3 -0.68 17.04 -6.87
C PRO A 3 -1.01 17.64 -5.50
N GLU A 4 -0.66 18.92 -5.26
CA GLU A 4 -1.00 19.59 -3.99
C GLU A 4 -2.50 19.57 -3.70
N THR A 5 -3.32 19.57 -4.76
CA THR A 5 -4.78 19.46 -4.70
C THR A 5 -5.29 18.12 -4.18
N ALA A 6 -4.47 17.06 -4.23
CA ALA A 6 -4.86 15.72 -3.79
C ALA A 6 -4.54 15.47 -2.30
N ARG A 7 -3.70 16.32 -1.67
CA ARG A 7 -3.30 16.19 -0.26
C ARG A 7 -4.45 16.04 0.76
N PRO A 8 -5.61 16.72 0.63
CA PRO A 8 -6.70 16.52 1.59
C PRO A 8 -7.39 15.16 1.49
N PHE A 9 -7.14 14.38 0.42
CA PHE A 9 -7.80 13.10 0.16
C PHE A 9 -6.83 11.91 0.11
N ILE A 10 -5.55 12.15 0.38
CA ILE A 10 -4.52 11.11 0.38
C ILE A 10 -3.97 10.96 1.79
N ASP A 11 -4.16 9.77 2.35
CA ASP A 11 -3.48 9.35 3.56
C ASP A 11 -2.27 8.49 3.19
N ILE A 12 -1.08 8.88 3.65
CA ILE A 12 0.17 8.16 3.41
C ILE A 12 0.76 7.76 4.75
N HIS A 13 0.87 6.45 4.98
CA HIS A 13 1.50 5.92 6.17
C HIS A 13 2.95 6.42 6.30
N ALA A 14 3.36 6.83 7.51
CA ALA A 14 4.62 7.54 7.74
C ALA A 14 5.88 6.86 7.17
N PRO A 15 6.07 5.52 7.29
CA PRO A 15 7.20 4.82 6.67
C PRO A 15 7.27 4.97 5.15
N VAL A 16 6.12 4.99 4.47
CA VAL A 16 6.02 5.17 3.01
C VAL A 16 6.36 6.61 2.64
N ALA A 17 5.82 7.59 3.36
CA ALA A 17 6.15 9.00 3.14
C ALA A 17 7.67 9.27 3.31
N GLN A 18 8.29 8.68 4.33
CA GLN A 18 9.74 8.76 4.55
C GLN A 18 10.53 8.07 3.44
N ALA A 19 10.09 6.90 2.96
CA ALA A 19 10.73 6.22 1.84
C ALA A 19 10.71 7.06 0.57
N LEU A 20 9.56 7.62 0.23
CA LEU A 20 9.40 8.50 -0.92
C LEU A 20 10.26 9.77 -0.83
N ALA A 21 10.28 10.43 0.34
CA ALA A 21 11.10 11.63 0.57
C ALA A 21 12.61 11.36 0.47
N ALA A 22 13.04 10.15 0.85
CA ALA A 22 14.42 9.71 0.74
C ALA A 22 14.78 9.14 -0.66
N GLY A 23 13.85 9.16 -1.63
CA GLY A 23 14.05 8.57 -2.96
C GLY A 23 14.22 7.05 -2.94
N ARG A 24 13.77 6.36 -1.88
CA ARG A 24 13.81 4.91 -1.79
C ARG A 24 12.69 4.28 -2.63
N PRO A 25 12.91 3.09 -3.21
CA PRO A 25 11.88 2.39 -3.97
C PRO A 25 10.67 2.06 -3.08
N VAL A 26 9.47 2.19 -3.66
CA VAL A 26 8.20 1.81 -3.02
C VAL A 26 7.36 1.06 -4.04
N VAL A 27 6.78 -0.07 -3.62
CA VAL A 27 5.86 -0.87 -4.42
C VAL A 27 4.46 -0.72 -3.84
N ALA A 28 3.48 -0.37 -4.68
CA ALA A 28 2.08 -0.33 -4.30
C ALA A 28 1.44 -1.71 -4.47
N LEU A 29 0.59 -2.11 -3.53
CA LEU A 29 -0.19 -3.35 -3.58
C LEU A 29 -1.70 -3.01 -3.66
N GLU A 30 -2.44 -3.73 -4.50
CA GLU A 30 -3.87 -3.50 -4.70
C GLU A 30 -4.73 -4.14 -3.58
N SER A 31 -5.82 -3.51 -3.18
CA SER A 31 -6.75 -4.05 -2.16
C SER A 31 -7.85 -4.96 -2.72
N THR A 32 -8.17 -4.90 -4.01
CA THR A 32 -9.25 -5.71 -4.62
C THR A 32 -8.96 -7.21 -4.50
N ILE A 33 -7.71 -7.62 -4.70
CA ILE A 33 -7.30 -9.02 -4.57
C ILE A 33 -7.52 -9.57 -3.15
N ILE A 34 -7.40 -8.71 -2.13
CA ILE A 34 -7.62 -9.08 -0.72
C ILE A 34 -9.12 -9.32 -0.46
N THR A 35 -10.00 -8.52 -1.06
CA THR A 35 -11.44 -8.53 -0.74
C THR A 35 -12.25 -9.45 -1.64
N HIS A 36 -11.88 -9.57 -2.92
CA HIS A 36 -12.65 -10.30 -3.94
C HIS A 36 -11.82 -11.35 -4.68
N GLY A 37 -10.51 -11.35 -4.53
CA GLY A 37 -9.61 -12.26 -5.25
C GLY A 37 -9.32 -13.56 -4.51
N MET A 38 -9.55 -13.62 -3.20
CA MET A 38 -9.25 -14.77 -2.35
C MET A 38 -10.29 -14.98 -1.26
N PRO A 39 -10.61 -16.24 -0.91
CA PRO A 39 -11.50 -16.53 0.19
C PRO A 39 -10.87 -16.12 1.54
N TYR A 40 -11.72 -15.73 2.48
CA TYR A 40 -11.33 -15.66 3.89
C TYR A 40 -11.13 -17.08 4.44
N PRO A 41 -10.10 -17.34 5.27
CA PRO A 41 -9.14 -16.39 5.86
C PRO A 41 -7.85 -16.17 5.05
N ASP A 42 -7.69 -16.84 3.91
CA ASP A 42 -6.43 -16.88 3.16
C ASP A 42 -6.03 -15.50 2.60
N ASN A 43 -6.99 -14.62 2.36
CA ASN A 43 -6.75 -13.27 1.91
C ASN A 43 -5.84 -12.44 2.83
N GLY A 44 -6.01 -12.55 4.15
CA GLY A 44 -5.18 -11.83 5.13
C GLY A 44 -3.76 -12.40 5.18
N ALA A 45 -3.63 -13.73 5.12
CA ALA A 45 -2.33 -14.38 5.08
C ALA A 45 -1.55 -14.02 3.81
N MET A 46 -2.22 -14.00 2.65
CA MET A 46 -1.62 -13.57 1.39
C MET A 46 -1.14 -12.11 1.48
N ALA A 47 -1.98 -11.18 1.96
CA ALA A 47 -1.62 -9.76 2.09
C ALA A 47 -0.37 -9.56 2.97
N ALA A 48 -0.30 -10.26 4.11
CA ALA A 48 0.85 -10.20 5.00
C ALA A 48 2.11 -10.86 4.43
N ASN A 49 1.97 -11.84 3.55
CA ASN A 49 3.11 -12.49 2.91
C ASN A 49 3.72 -11.62 1.82
N VAL A 50 2.91 -10.94 1.00
CA VAL A 50 3.42 -10.06 -0.06
C VAL A 50 4.12 -8.81 0.47
N GLU A 51 3.72 -8.30 1.64
CA GLU A 51 4.40 -7.17 2.29
C GLU A 51 5.81 -7.52 2.82
N LYS A 52 6.09 -8.81 3.05
CA LYS A 52 7.38 -9.28 3.58
C LYS A 52 8.42 -9.60 2.50
N ILE A 53 8.02 -9.59 1.22
CA ILE A 53 8.89 -9.86 0.07
C ILE A 53 9.60 -8.57 -0.33
#